data_AF-A0A703T981-F1
#
_entry.id   AF-A0A703T981-F1
#
_cell.length_a   1.000
_cell.length_b   1.000
_cell.length_c   1.000
_cell.angle_alpha   90.00
_cell.angle_beta   90.00
_cell.angle_gamma   90.00
#
_symmetry.space_group_name_H-M   'P 1'
#
loop_
_entity.id
_entity.type
_entity.pdbx_description
1 polymer ?
#
loop_
_entity_poly.entity_id
_entity_poly.type
_entity_poly.pdbx_seq_one_letter_code
_entity_poly.pdbx_strand_id
1 'polypeptide(L)' 'YLSDGTLKTDTVNLATIAIACAVGYLNFRRVAPGWCVSRPHLVKLVETLFQRESFARTEAPKA' A
#
# COMPACT_ATOMS: atom_id res chain seq x y z
N TYR A 1 8.49 -11.07 5.79
CA TYR A 1 7.25 -11.29 5.01
C TYR A 1 7.39 -10.94 3.54
N LEU A 2 7.56 -9.66 3.16
CA LEU A 2 7.72 -9.31 1.73
C LEU A 2 9.13 -9.63 1.20
N SER A 3 10.16 -9.51 2.04
CA SER A 3 11.55 -9.77 1.69
C SER A 3 11.91 -11.26 1.60
N ASP A 4 11.25 -12.11 2.39
CA ASP A 4 11.47 -13.57 2.35
C ASP A 4 10.51 -14.32 1.39
N GLY A 5 9.55 -13.60 0.79
CA GLY A 5 8.59 -14.16 -0.17
C GLY A 5 7.29 -14.73 0.42
N THR A 6 7.09 -14.70 1.74
CA THR A 6 5.83 -15.09 2.40
C THR A 6 4.62 -14.31 1.85
N LEU A 7 4.82 -13.02 1.55
CA LEU A 7 3.84 -12.21 0.83
C LEU A 7 4.43 -11.82 -0.52
N LYS A 8 3.70 -12.08 -1.61
CA LYS A 8 4.11 -11.64 -2.96
C LYS A 8 3.46 -10.30 -3.31
N THR A 9 4.14 -9.51 -4.13
CA THR A 9 3.71 -8.15 -4.51
C THR A 9 2.47 -8.11 -5.39
N ASP A 10 2.11 -9.23 -6.00
CA ASP A 10 0.94 -9.45 -6.85
C ASP A 10 -0.22 -10.14 -6.10
N THR A 11 -0.01 -10.56 -4.85
CA THR A 11 -1.05 -11.23 -4.06
C THR A 11 -2.12 -10.24 -3.63
N VAL A 12 -3.36 -10.51 -4.01
CA VAL A 12 -4.54 -9.77 -3.55
C VAL A 12 -5.26 -10.63 -2.51
N ASN A 13 -5.12 -10.27 -1.24
CA ASN A 13 -5.86 -10.86 -0.13
C ASN A 13 -6.14 -9.80 0.93
N LEU A 14 -6.85 -10.17 2.00
CA LEU A 14 -7.23 -9.21 3.05
C LEU A 14 -6.01 -8.54 3.69
N ALA A 15 -4.90 -9.27 3.86
CA ALA A 15 -3.68 -8.72 4.46
C ALA A 15 -3.02 -7.68 3.56
N THR A 16 -2.87 -7.94 2.26
CA THR A 16 -2.26 -6.98 1.33
C THR A 16 -3.14 -5.77 1.08
N ILE A 17 -4.46 -5.94 1.07
CA ILE A 17 -5.43 -4.83 1.04
C ILE A 17 -5.27 -3.96 2.29
N ALA A 18 -5.22 -4.56 3.48
CA ALA A 18 -5.03 -3.82 4.73
C ALA A 18 -3.70 -3.05 4.76
N ILE A 19 -2.62 -3.64 4.23
CA ILE A 19 -1.31 -2.97 4.08
C ILE A 19 -1.43 -1.72 3.19
N ALA A 20 -2.06 -1.84 2.02
CA ALA A 20 -2.24 -0.71 1.11
C ALA A 20 -3.13 0.39 1.71
N CYS A 21 -4.21 0.03 2.41
CA CYS A 21 -5.05 1.00 3.13
C CYS A 21 -4.25 1.74 4.22
N ALA A 22 -3.44 1.03 5.00
CA ALA A 22 -2.60 1.63 6.03
C ALA A 22 -1.58 2.61 5.43
N VAL A 23 -0.90 2.23 4.35
CA VAL A 23 0.03 3.11 3.63
C VAL A 23 -0.69 4.33 3.05
N GLY A 24 -1.89 4.14 2.48
CA GLY A 24 -2.75 5.23 2.01
C GLY A 24 -3.05 6.23 3.13
N TYR A 25 -3.37 5.74 4.33
CA TYR A 25 -3.58 6.58 5.51
C TYR A 25 -2.31 7.33 5.94
N LEU A 26 -1.16 6.65 5.99
CA LEU A 26 0.13 7.28 6.31
C LEU A 26 0.42 8.45 5.35
N ASN A 27 0.22 8.24 4.05
CA ASN A 27 0.38 9.29 3.04
C ASN A 27 -0.61 10.43 3.23
N PHE A 28 -1.90 10.12 3.39
CA PHE A 28 -2.96 11.11 3.54
C PHE A 28 -2.76 12.00 4.77
N ARG A 29 -2.38 11.40 5.91
CA ARG A 29 -2.12 12.13 7.17
C ARG A 29 -0.70 12.65 7.31
N ARG A 30 0.18 12.41 6.32
CA ARG A 30 1.61 12.76 6.35
C ARG A 30 2.35 12.19 7.56
N VAL A 31 1.99 10.97 7.97
CA VAL A 31 2.65 10.21 9.05
C VAL A 31 3.75 9.35 8.45
N ALA A 32 4.93 9.32 9.09
CA ALA A 32 6.09 8.52 8.67
C ALA A 32 6.45 8.70 7.17
N PRO A 33 6.86 9.91 6.73
CA PRO A 33 7.12 10.21 5.32
C PRO A 33 8.21 9.32 4.67
N GLY A 34 9.06 8.68 5.48
CA GLY A 34 10.09 7.74 5.03
C GLY A 34 9.66 6.26 4.96
N TRP A 35 8.36 5.93 4.97
CA TRP A 35 7.91 4.53 4.92
C TRP A 35 8.42 3.78 3.67
N CYS A 36 8.61 4.47 2.54
CA CYS A 36 9.07 3.90 1.28
C CYS A 36 10.60 3.70 1.21
N VAL A 37 11.37 4.35 2.08
CA VAL A 37 12.84 4.31 2.06
C VAL A 37 13.32 2.89 2.33
N SER A 38 14.18 2.37 1.44
CA SER A 38 14.74 1.02 1.52
C SER A 38 13.71 -0.12 1.58
N ARG A 39 12.46 0.11 1.14
CA ARG A 39 11.38 -0.89 1.13
C ARG A 39 10.78 -1.09 -0.28
N PRO A 40 11.56 -1.44 -1.32
CA PRO A 40 11.10 -1.49 -2.70
C PRO A 40 9.97 -2.50 -2.95
N HIS A 41 9.96 -3.64 -2.26
CA HIS A 41 8.88 -4.64 -2.38
C HIS A 41 7.55 -4.13 -1.83
N LEU A 42 7.58 -3.34 -0.75
CA LEU A 42 6.37 -2.72 -0.20
C LEU A 42 5.83 -1.66 -1.17
N VAL A 43 6.72 -0.84 -1.74
CA VAL A 43 6.37 0.16 -2.76
C VAL A 43 5.67 -0.50 -3.95
N LYS A 44 6.28 -1.56 -4.52
CA LYS A 44 5.68 -2.30 -5.64
C LYS A 44 4.31 -2.89 -5.33
N LEU A 45 4.13 -3.44 -4.13
CA LEU A 45 2.85 -4.00 -3.69
C LEU A 45 1.76 -2.91 -3.66
N VAL A 46 2.02 -1.78 -3.01
CA VAL A 46 1.00 -0.74 -2.84
C VAL A 46 0.72 0.00 -4.14
N GLU A 47 1.73 0.24 -4.99
CA GLU A 47 1.54 0.80 -6.33
C GLU A 47 0.61 -0.08 -7.17
N THR A 48 0.83 -1.39 -7.14
CA THR A 48 -0.01 -2.37 -7.84
C THR A 48 -1.45 -2.35 -7.33
N LEU A 49 -1.65 -2.27 -6.02
CA LEU A 49 -2.99 -2.24 -5.42
C LEU A 49 -3.71 -0.92 -5.66
N PHE A 50 -3.01 0.21 -5.66
CA PHE A 50 -3.60 1.54 -5.92
C PHE A 50 -4.10 1.70 -7.36
N GLN A 51 -3.63 0.91 -8.33
CA GLN A 51 -4.19 0.90 -9.69
C GLN A 51 -5.58 0.24 -9.79
N ARG A 52 -6.07 -0.42 -8.74
CA ARG A 52 -7.38 -1.09 -8.77
C ARG A 52 -8.52 -0.08 -8.61
N GLU A 53 -9.61 -0.30 -9.36
CA GLU A 53 -10.83 0.53 -9.27
C GLU A 53 -11.37 0.65 -7.83
N SER A 54 -11.26 -0.41 -7.03
CA SER A 54 -11.67 -0.40 -5.63
C SER A 54 -10.94 0.66 -4.80
N PHE A 55 -9.65 0.88 -5.03
CA PHE A 55 -8.86 1.90 -4.34
C PHE A 55 -9.15 3.29 -4.91
N ALA A 56 -9.20 3.44 -6.23
CA ALA A 56 -9.51 4.71 -6.88
C ALA A 56 -10.87 5.29 -6.44
N ARG A 57 -11.87 4.43 -6.22
CA ARG A 57 -13.22 4.83 -5.77
C ARG A 57 -13.33 5.13 -4.26
N THR A 58 -12.32 4.76 -3.49
CA THR A 58 -12.32 4.89 -2.02
C THR A 58 -11.19 5.76 -1.49
N GLU A 59 -10.58 6.57 -2.36
CA GLU A 59 -9.60 7.57 -1.94
C GLU A 59 -10.19 8.53 -0.90
N ALA A 60 -9.38 8.88 0.09
CA ALA A 60 -9.80 9.81 1.13
C ALA A 60 -10.12 11.19 0.51
N PRO A 61 -11.20 11.86 0.97
CA PRO A 61 -11.57 13.16 0.44
C PRO A 61 -10.45 14.18 0.72
N LYS A 62 -10.04 14.89 -0.33
CA LYS A 62 -9.13 16.03 -0.21
C LYS A 62 -10.02 17.27 -0.03
N ALA A 63 -9.84 17.97 1.10
CA ALA A 63 -10.50 19.24 1.39
C ALA A 63 -9.83 20.39 0.63
#